data_AF-A0A498GXD5-F1
#
_entry.id   AF-A0A498GXD5-F1
#
_cell.length_a   1.000
_cell.length_b   1.000
_cell.length_c   1.000
_cell.angle_alpha   90.00
_cell.angle_beta   90.00
_cell.angle_gamma   90.00
#
_symmetry.space_group_name_H-M   'P 1'
#
loop_
_entity.id
_entity.type
_entity.pdbx_description
1 polymer ?
#
loop_
_entity_poly.entity_id
_entity_poly.type
_entity_poly.pdbx_seq_one_letter_code
_entity_poly.pdbx_strand_id
1 'polypeptide(L)' 'MIEHWIEHNESHIQSFREWAQKAKKDGFLDASNDIFEAADKIEEANKHLNKAKEGLFHLR' A
#
# COMPACT_ATOMS: atom_id res chain seq x y z
N MET A 1 9.36 14.90 1.33
CA MET A 1 9.71 13.62 2.01
C MET A 1 8.48 12.78 2.31
N ILE A 2 7.50 13.24 3.10
CA ILE A 2 6.28 12.45 3.38
C ILE A 2 5.45 12.12 2.13
N GLU A 3 5.36 13.07 1.19
CA GLU A 3 4.71 12.87 -0.11
C GLU A 3 5.40 11.78 -0.93
N HIS A 4 6.74 11.79 -1.00
CA HIS A 4 7.49 10.74 -1.68
C HIS A 4 7.28 9.35 -1.08
N TRP A 5 7.09 9.24 0.24
CA TRP A 5 6.76 7.96 0.87
C TRP A 5 5.35 7.49 0.49
N ILE A 6 4.37 8.41 0.44
CA ILE A 6 3.00 8.11 0.01
C ILE A 6 3.01 7.61 -1.45
N GLU A 7 3.67 8.34 -2.36
CA GLU A 7 3.79 7.98 -3.78
C GLU A 7 4.52 6.63 -3.98
N HIS A 8 5.60 6.39 -3.23
CA HIS A 8 6.35 5.13 -3.33
C HIS A 8 5.51 3.94 -2.82
N ASN A 9 4.75 4.14 -1.74
CA ASN A 9 3.83 3.14 -1.22
C ASN A 9 2.72 2.80 -2.23
N GLU A 10 2.19 3.77 -2.98
CA GLU A 10 1.21 3.52 -4.05
C GLU A 10 1.79 2.61 -5.15
N SER A 11 3.06 2.81 -5.51
CA SER A 11 3.76 1.94 -6.48
C SER A 11 3.93 0.49 -5.94
N HIS A 12 4.21 0.33 -4.64
CA HIS A 12 4.28 -0.98 -3.99
C HIS A 12 2.92 -1.66 -3.94
N ILE A 13 1.86 -0.93 -3.58
CA ILE A 13 0.49 -1.47 -3.54
C ILE A 13 0.11 -2.04 -4.91
N GLN A 14 0.35 -1.30 -6.00
CA GLN A 14 0.08 -1.79 -7.35
C GLN A 14 0.85 -3.08 -7.64
N SER A 15 2.16 -3.08 -7.39
CA SER A 15 3.03 -4.25 -7.63
C SER A 15 2.58 -5.47 -6.82
N PHE A 16 2.20 -5.28 -5.56
CA PHE A 16 1.71 -6.35 -4.68
C PHE A 16 0.41 -6.93 -5.20
N ARG A 17 -0.56 -6.08 -5.58
CA ARG A 17 -1.84 -6.55 -6.13
C ARG A 17 -1.64 -7.34 -7.43
N GLU A 18 -0.71 -6.91 -8.30
CA GLU A 18 -0.36 -7.66 -9.52
C GLU A 18 0.23 -9.05 -9.20
N TRP A 19 1.14 -9.13 -8.23
CA TRP A 19 1.72 -10.41 -7.78
C TRP A 19 0.72 -11.32 -7.09
N ALA A 20 -0.16 -10.76 -6.25
CA ALA A 20 -1.24 -11.51 -5.62
C ALA A 20 -2.17 -12.13 -6.68
N GLN A 21 -2.56 -11.37 -7.70
CA GLN A 21 -3.36 -11.89 -8.81
C GLN A 21 -2.63 -13.00 -9.58
N LYS A 22 -1.32 -12.89 -9.78
CA LYS A 22 -0.52 -13.96 -10.40
C LYS A 22 -0.49 -15.21 -9.53
N ALA A 23 -0.18 -15.09 -8.23
CA ALA A 23 -0.19 -16.19 -7.28
C ALA A 23 -1.56 -16.90 -7.24
N LYS A 24 -2.65 -16.14 -7.26
CA LYS A 24 -4.01 -16.66 -7.31
C LYS A 24 -4.28 -17.49 -8.57
N LYS A 25 -3.85 -16.99 -9.74
CA LYS A 25 -4.00 -17.69 -11.03
C LYS A 25 -3.22 -19.00 -11.06
N ASP A 26 -2.06 -19.03 -10.41
CA ASP A 26 -1.18 -20.19 -10.33
C ASP A 26 -1.60 -21.20 -9.22
N GLY A 27 -2.70 -20.93 -8.50
CA GLY A 27 -3.27 -21.81 -7.48
C GLY A 27 -2.72 -21.62 -6.06
N PHE A 28 -1.82 -20.67 -5.85
CA PHE A 28 -1.23 -20.34 -4.54
C PHE A 28 -2.14 -19.38 -3.76
N LEU A 29 -3.31 -19.87 -3.32
CA LEU A 29 -4.34 -19.03 -2.70
C LEU A 29 -3.87 -18.37 -1.40
N ASP A 30 -3.21 -19.11 -0.51
CA ASP A 30 -2.74 -18.56 0.77
C ASP A 30 -1.70 -17.44 0.56
N ALA A 31 -0.71 -17.68 -0.30
CA ALA A 31 0.28 -16.66 -0.66
C ALA A 31 -0.38 -15.44 -1.34
N SER A 32 -1.38 -15.65 -2.21
CA SER A 32 -2.14 -14.55 -2.77
C SER A 32 -2.83 -13.72 -1.71
N ASN A 33 -3.44 -14.36 -0.70
CA ASN A 33 -4.14 -13.66 0.36
C ASN A 33 -3.17 -12.84 1.23
N ASP A 34 -2.03 -13.41 1.59
CA ASP A 34 -0.98 -12.72 2.35
C ASP A 34 -0.44 -11.49 1.60
N ILE A 35 -0.24 -11.59 0.29
CA ILE A 35 0.22 -10.45 -0.53
C ILE A 35 -0.87 -9.37 -0.64
N PHE A 36 -2.15 -9.74 -0.74
CA PHE A 36 -3.24 -8.76 -0.70
C PHE A 36 -3.31 -8.04 0.64
N GLU A 37 -3.21 -8.77 1.75
CA GLU A 37 -3.19 -8.17 3.10
C GLU A 37 -2.00 -7.21 3.25
N ALA A 38 -0.82 -7.56 2.73
CA ALA A 38 0.33 -6.66 2.72
C ALA A 38 0.06 -5.35 1.96
N ALA A 39 -0.63 -5.42 0.81
CA ALA A 39 -1.03 -4.24 0.06
C ALA A 39 -2.03 -3.37 0.85
N ASP A 40 -2.99 -4.00 1.52
CA ASP A 40 -4.01 -3.30 2.32
C ASP A 40 -3.38 -2.62 3.56
N LYS A 41 -2.37 -3.23 4.19
CA LYS A 41 -1.61 -2.60 5.28
C LYS A 41 -0.79 -1.40 4.84
N ILE A 42 -0.19 -1.44 3.64
CA ILE A 42 0.50 -0.26 3.09
C ILE A 42 -0.50 0.85 2.76
N GLU A 43 -1.69 0.50 2.25
CA GLU A 43 -2.76 1.49 2.02
C GLU A 43 -3.22 2.14 3.33
N GLU A 44 -3.36 1.36 4.41
CA GLU A 44 -3.63 1.88 5.76
C GLU A 44 -2.53 2.83 6.25
N ALA A 45 -1.27 2.46 6.06
CA ALA A 45 -0.14 3.34 6.37
C ALA A 45 -0.23 4.67 5.60
N ASN A 46 -0.59 4.63 4.31
CA ASN A 46 -0.81 5.84 3.50
C ASN A 46 -1.95 6.72 4.03
N LYS A 47 -3.03 6.14 4.58
CA LYS A 47 -4.10 6.92 5.23
C LYS A 47 -3.57 7.70 6.44
N HIS A 48 -2.70 7.10 7.25
CA HIS A 48 -2.06 7.79 8.37
C HIS A 48 -1.03 8.84 7.92
N LEU A 49 -0.23 8.54 6.90
CA LEU A 49 0.72 9.51 6.34
C LEU A 49 0.02 10.72 5.73
N ASN A 50 -1.12 10.54 5.06
CA ASN A 50 -1.91 11.66 4.54
C ASN A 50 -2.47 12.54 5.67
N LYS A 51 -3.01 11.96 6.74
CA LYS A 51 -3.45 12.72 7.93
C LYS A 51 -2.28 13.51 8.55
N ALA A 52 -1.11 12.88 8.66
CA ALA A 52 0.09 13.55 9.16
C ALA A 52 0.52 14.70 8.23
N LYS A 53 0.48 14.49 6.92
CA LYS A 53 0.72 15.53 5.91
C LYS A 53 -0.22 16.70 6.11
N GLU A 54 -1.53 16.46 6.19
CA GLU A 54 -2.54 17.50 6.44
C GLU A 54 -2.25 18.28 7.73
N GLY A 55 -1.98 17.59 8.85
CA GLY A 55 -1.69 18.24 10.13
C GLY A 55 -0.41 19.09 10.12
N LEU A 56 0.63 18.66 9.39
CA LEU A 56 1.88 19.42 9.25
C LEU A 56 1.69 20.69 8.42
N PHE A 57 0.80 20.67 7.42
CA PHE A 57 0.60 21.80 6.50
C PHE A 57 -0.63 22.67 6.82
N HIS A 58 -1.56 22.21 7.67
CA HIS A 58 -2.63 23.06 8.24
C HIS A 58 -2.15 23.99 9.36
N LEU A 59 -0.97 23.72 9.95
CA LEU A 59 -0.35 24.56 10.98
C LEU A 59 0.53 25.69 10.40
N ARG A 60 0.36 26.03 9.12
CA ARG A 60 1.14 27.07 8.44
C ARG A 60 0.27 28.22 7.95
#